data_AF-A0A426QWT3-F1
#
_entry.id   AF-A0A426QWT3-F1
#
_cell.length_a   1.000
_cell.length_b   1.000
_cell.length_c   1.000
_cell.angle_alpha   90.00
_cell.angle_beta   90.00
_cell.angle_gamma   90.00
#
_symmetry.space_group_name_H-M   'P 1'
#
loop_
_entity.id
_entity.type
_entity.pdbx_description
1 polymer ?
#
loop_
_entity_poly.entity_id
_entity_poly.type
_entity_poly.pdbx_seq_one_letter_code
_entity_poly.pdbx_strand_id
1 'polypeptide(L)'
;MDRPIDFSRPRWMLCGRCTRQWMVDLDWIDRWEQSRESCPDCGVTCETETGPRVTVAPDDPALRNAAERLPWFHTSTHPDWPAEHFAPEESLSAATKEMFEQNGSSVASWAERQRAKALHIGTYEAAVHNMLRRISDQGDRGKQFYLYRVRLTADITLRDSWIADPGGLVGDVPLTDVCPPGVLATRYRNDHEDPGGLSLALGRSAIASTQRISIPEAADRECDHLWVQTAVAELENAVPTRRAKAHDLVVPLAQQLPVNLRRQFSAAVAFDEDQDTEEWATYTNALVNMVTAPELILAALDQQPIRCL
;
A
#
# COMPACT_ATOMS: atom_id res chain seq x y z
N MET A 1 -7.43 -17.20 10.24
CA MET A 1 -6.70 -16.43 11.26
C MET A 1 -5.93 -15.37 10.51
N ASP A 2 -6.23 -14.11 10.80
CA ASP A 2 -5.60 -12.98 10.14
C ASP A 2 -4.23 -12.74 10.78
N ARG A 3 -3.27 -12.23 10.01
CA ARG A 3 -1.97 -11.82 10.56
C ARG A 3 -2.21 -10.66 11.54
N PRO A 4 -1.52 -10.60 12.69
CA PRO A 4 -1.53 -9.39 13.51
C PRO A 4 -1.09 -8.20 12.65
N ILE A 5 -1.88 -7.13 12.70
CA ILE A 5 -1.57 -5.89 12.00
C ILE A 5 -0.76 -5.01 12.94
N ASP A 6 0.45 -4.64 12.53
CA ASP A 6 1.31 -3.75 13.28
C ASP A 6 2.20 -2.97 12.32
N PHE A 7 1.79 -1.74 12.01
CA PHE A 7 2.57 -0.85 11.15
C PHE A 7 3.93 -0.49 11.75
N SER A 8 4.08 -0.55 13.08
CA SER A 8 5.29 -0.18 13.83
C SER A 8 6.22 -1.35 14.13
N ARG A 9 5.89 -2.58 13.68
CA ARG A 9 6.66 -3.78 14.00
C ARG A 9 8.17 -3.62 13.70
N PRO A 10 9.08 -4.27 14.43
CA PRO A 10 10.49 -4.25 14.06
C PRO A 10 10.72 -4.87 12.66
N ARG A 11 11.73 -4.37 11.93
CA ARG A 11 12.18 -4.87 10.63
C ARG A 11 13.54 -5.53 10.77
N TRP A 12 13.73 -6.63 10.06
CA TRP A 12 15.05 -7.27 9.96
C TRP A 12 15.88 -6.55 8.90
N MET A 13 17.12 -6.22 9.25
CA MET A 13 18.15 -5.74 8.34
C MET A 13 19.17 -6.86 8.08
N LEU A 14 19.72 -6.90 6.87
CA LEU A 14 20.84 -7.74 6.49
C LEU A 14 21.92 -6.88 5.82
N CYS A 15 23.13 -6.89 6.37
CA CYS A 15 24.28 -6.24 5.76
C CYS A 15 24.83 -7.10 4.60
N GLY A 16 24.83 -6.56 3.37
CA GLY A 16 25.42 -7.24 2.21
C GLY A 16 26.94 -7.41 2.30
N ARG A 17 27.63 -6.63 3.14
CA ARG A 17 29.10 -6.67 3.30
C ARG A 17 29.57 -7.69 4.34
N CYS A 18 29.05 -7.62 5.56
CA CYS A 18 29.50 -8.47 6.67
C CYS A 18 28.49 -9.55 7.07
N THR A 19 27.35 -9.66 6.38
CA THR A 19 26.28 -10.65 6.62
C THR A 19 25.56 -10.53 7.96
N ARG A 20 25.89 -9.51 8.77
CA ARG A 20 25.21 -9.22 10.04
C ARG A 20 23.71 -9.02 9.81
N GLN A 21 22.90 -9.68 10.62
CA GLN A 21 21.46 -9.47 10.74
C GLN A 21 21.10 -8.88 12.09
N TRP A 22 20.14 -7.94 12.11
CA TRP A 22 19.62 -7.36 13.33
C TRP A 22 18.24 -6.74 13.10
N MET A 23 17.50 -6.51 14.19
CA MET A 23 16.20 -5.85 14.13
C MET A 23 16.35 -4.34 14.37
N VAL A 24 15.54 -3.56 13.67
CA VAL A 24 15.45 -2.11 13.77
C VAL A 24 14.01 -1.65 13.74
N ASP A 25 13.74 -0.45 14.24
CA ASP A 25 12.46 0.23 14.02
C ASP A 25 12.45 1.01 12.70
N LEU A 26 11.30 1.58 12.35
CA LEU A 26 11.17 2.38 11.14
C LEU A 26 11.91 3.72 11.23
N ASP A 27 12.08 4.29 12.43
CA ASP A 27 12.88 5.50 12.63
C ASP A 27 14.36 5.28 12.30
N TRP A 28 14.92 4.11 12.62
CA TRP A 28 16.26 3.73 12.21
C TRP A 28 16.35 3.59 10.69
N ILE A 29 15.34 2.99 10.03
CA ILE A 29 15.30 2.89 8.56
C ILE A 29 15.24 4.27 7.91
N ASP A 30 14.42 5.18 8.43
CA ASP A 30 14.33 6.57 7.95
C ASP A 30 15.68 7.30 8.07
N ARG A 31 16.37 7.17 9.21
CA ARG A 31 17.72 7.74 9.39
C ARG A 31 18.76 7.06 8.49
N TRP A 32 18.63 5.75 8.28
CA TRP A 32 19.48 4.98 7.37
C TRP A 32 19.37 5.47 5.92
N GLU A 33 18.16 5.69 5.42
CA GLU A 33 17.94 6.24 4.07
C GLU A 33 18.52 7.65 3.92
N GLN A 34 18.61 8.40 5.02
CA GLN A 34 19.25 9.73 5.09
C GLN A 34 20.77 9.68 5.32
N SER A 35 21.40 8.51 5.21
CA SER A 35 22.85 8.30 5.47
C SER A 35 23.30 8.65 6.89
N ARG A 36 22.39 8.59 7.88
CA ARG A 36 22.67 8.89 9.29
C ARG A 36 22.88 7.67 10.17
N GLU A 37 22.73 6.47 9.61
CA GLU A 37 22.98 5.20 10.29
C GLU A 37 23.99 4.37 9.49
N SER A 38 24.60 3.38 10.15
CA SER A 38 25.55 2.47 9.52
C SER A 38 25.38 1.04 10.03
N CYS A 39 25.91 0.06 9.30
CA CYS A 39 25.99 -1.29 9.84
C CYS A 39 26.78 -1.28 11.17
N PRO A 40 26.23 -1.83 12.27
CA PRO A 40 26.87 -1.79 13.58
C PRO A 40 28.20 -2.54 13.62
N ASP A 41 28.40 -3.53 12.76
CA ASP A 41 29.59 -4.39 12.77
C ASP A 41 30.69 -3.89 11.82
N CYS A 42 30.34 -3.37 10.64
CA CYS A 42 31.34 -3.00 9.61
C CYS A 42 31.28 -1.52 9.16
N GLY A 43 30.40 -0.71 9.76
CA GLY A 43 30.31 0.73 9.53
C GLY A 43 29.85 1.15 8.13
N VAL A 44 29.40 0.21 7.30
CA VAL A 44 29.00 0.52 5.92
C VAL A 44 27.64 1.24 5.88
N THR A 45 27.52 2.27 5.05
CA THR A 45 26.35 3.16 4.88
C THR A 45 25.49 2.78 3.66
N CYS A 46 24.33 3.43 3.53
CA CYS A 46 23.31 3.12 2.51
C CYS A 46 23.76 3.46 1.10
N GLU A 47 24.75 4.34 1.00
CA GLU A 47 25.43 4.80 -0.21
C GLU A 47 26.22 3.69 -0.91
N THR A 48 26.50 2.58 -0.22
CA THR A 48 27.17 1.43 -0.81
C THR A 48 26.17 0.39 -1.32
N GLU A 49 26.48 -0.24 -2.45
CA GLU A 49 25.68 -1.33 -3.00
C GLU A 49 25.54 -2.51 -2.01
N THR A 50 26.59 -2.77 -1.24
CA THR A 50 26.63 -3.81 -0.19
C THR A 50 26.10 -3.33 1.16
N GLY A 51 25.47 -2.15 1.20
CA GLY A 51 24.90 -1.58 2.41
C GLY A 51 23.79 -2.46 2.99
N PRO A 52 23.51 -2.35 4.30
CA PRO A 52 22.31 -2.89 4.91
C PRO A 52 21.03 -2.68 4.09
N ARG A 53 20.25 -3.75 3.94
CA ARG A 53 18.92 -3.72 3.33
C ARG A 53 17.94 -4.43 4.24
N VAL A 54 16.68 -4.04 4.17
CA VAL A 54 15.61 -4.80 4.82
C VAL A 54 15.61 -6.24 4.26
N THR A 55 15.31 -7.20 5.11
CA THR A 55 15.19 -8.62 4.74
C THR A 55 13.92 -9.21 5.34
N VAL A 56 13.48 -10.31 4.76
CA VAL A 56 12.31 -11.03 5.24
C VAL A 56 12.56 -11.56 6.66
N ALA A 57 11.58 -11.41 7.54
CA ALA A 57 11.65 -11.98 8.88
C ALA A 57 11.72 -13.52 8.79
N PRO A 58 12.68 -14.18 9.46
CA PRO A 58 12.84 -15.65 9.37
C PRO A 58 11.60 -16.44 9.81
N ASP A 59 10.75 -15.83 10.63
CA ASP A 59 9.51 -16.38 11.16
C ASP A 59 8.24 -15.86 10.46
N ASP A 60 8.37 -15.12 9.35
CA ASP A 60 7.22 -14.61 8.60
C ASP A 60 6.25 -15.76 8.24
N PRO A 61 4.95 -15.65 8.60
CA PRO A 61 3.97 -16.68 8.32
C PRO A 61 3.83 -17.06 6.84
N ALA A 62 4.13 -16.14 5.93
CA ALA A 62 4.08 -16.38 4.49
C ALA A 62 5.27 -17.18 3.96
N LEU A 63 6.36 -17.35 4.73
CA LEU A 63 7.46 -18.28 4.40
C LEU A 63 7.08 -19.74 4.63
N ARG A 64 6.27 -19.99 5.65
CA ARG A 64 5.74 -21.33 5.93
C ARG A 64 4.58 -21.57 4.96
N ASN A 65 4.23 -22.82 4.65
CA ASN A 65 3.16 -23.19 3.68
C ASN A 65 1.73 -22.68 4.02
N ALA A 66 1.61 -21.64 4.85
CA ALA A 66 0.40 -20.94 5.19
C ALA A 66 0.05 -19.80 4.20
N ALA A 67 0.97 -19.33 3.34
CA ALA A 67 0.71 -18.21 2.42
C ALA A 67 -0.59 -18.35 1.61
N GLU A 68 -0.92 -19.57 1.20
CA GLU A 68 -2.14 -19.94 0.46
C GLU A 68 -3.43 -19.69 1.28
N ARG A 69 -3.32 -19.77 2.61
CA ARG A 69 -4.43 -19.66 3.57
C ARG A 69 -4.52 -18.31 4.26
N LEU A 70 -3.50 -17.47 4.10
CA LEU A 70 -3.50 -16.12 4.67
C LEU A 70 -4.51 -15.23 3.93
N PRO A 71 -5.17 -14.30 4.64
CA PRO A 71 -5.78 -13.17 3.96
C PRO A 71 -4.68 -12.27 3.38
N TRP A 72 -4.92 -11.82 2.16
CA TRP A 72 -4.12 -10.82 1.48
C TRP A 72 -4.96 -9.58 1.22
N PHE A 73 -4.31 -8.45 1.03
CA PHE A 73 -5.00 -7.18 0.89
C PHE A 73 -4.52 -6.40 -0.33
N HIS A 74 -5.42 -5.61 -0.89
CA HIS A 74 -5.14 -4.70 -1.99
C HIS A 74 -6.05 -3.48 -1.90
N THR A 75 -5.52 -2.30 -2.24
CA THR A 75 -6.32 -1.09 -2.39
C THR A 75 -6.39 -0.69 -3.85
N SER A 76 -7.60 -0.42 -4.33
CA SER A 76 -7.84 0.00 -5.71
C SER A 76 -8.85 1.13 -5.79
N THR A 77 -8.76 1.93 -6.84
CA THR A 77 -9.78 2.91 -7.21
C THR A 77 -10.88 2.29 -8.09
N HIS A 78 -10.74 1.02 -8.47
CA HIS A 78 -11.72 0.29 -9.27
C HIS A 78 -12.66 -0.52 -8.37
N PRO A 79 -13.98 -0.28 -8.39
CA PRO A 79 -14.95 -0.93 -7.50
C PRO A 79 -15.14 -2.43 -7.77
N ASP A 80 -14.75 -2.90 -8.95
CA ASP A 80 -14.91 -4.28 -9.41
C ASP A 80 -13.60 -5.08 -9.40
N TRP A 81 -12.51 -4.53 -8.84
CA TRP A 81 -11.20 -5.20 -8.81
C TRP A 81 -11.23 -6.55 -8.05
N PRO A 82 -10.57 -7.61 -8.55
CA PRO A 82 -10.03 -7.72 -9.90
C PRO A 82 -11.19 -7.95 -10.88
N ALA A 83 -11.30 -7.12 -11.92
CA ALA A 83 -12.27 -7.37 -12.98
C ALA A 83 -11.85 -8.62 -13.77
N GLU A 84 -12.81 -9.50 -14.08
CA GLU A 84 -12.59 -10.66 -14.96
C GLU A 84 -12.30 -10.18 -16.39
N HIS A 85 -13.09 -9.21 -16.85
CA HIS A 85 -12.89 -8.54 -18.13
C HIS A 85 -12.34 -7.14 -17.85
N PHE A 86 -11.09 -6.93 -18.26
CA PHE A 86 -10.37 -5.68 -18.07
C PHE A 86 -10.02 -5.07 -19.43
N ALA A 87 -10.62 -3.92 -19.74
CA ALA A 87 -10.42 -3.14 -20.95
C ALA A 87 -9.61 -1.86 -20.64
N PRO A 88 -8.28 -1.97 -20.42
CA PRO A 88 -7.43 -0.84 -20.04
C PRO A 88 -7.53 0.35 -21.01
N GLU A 89 -7.79 0.10 -22.29
CA GLU A 89 -7.96 1.09 -23.35
C GLU A 89 -9.16 2.03 -23.16
N GLU A 90 -10.17 1.63 -22.38
CA GLU A 90 -11.33 2.47 -22.06
C GLU A 90 -10.95 3.61 -21.11
N SER A 91 -9.89 3.42 -20.31
CA SER A 91 -9.38 4.45 -19.40
C SER A 91 -8.55 5.54 -20.09
N LEU A 92 -8.16 5.33 -21.36
CA LEU A 92 -7.34 6.29 -22.10
C LEU A 92 -8.21 7.41 -22.69
N SER A 93 -7.78 8.66 -22.49
CA SER A 93 -8.37 9.82 -23.15
C SER A 93 -8.17 9.76 -24.67
N ALA A 94 -9.03 10.46 -25.44
CA ALA A 94 -8.86 10.58 -26.89
C ALA A 94 -7.48 11.16 -27.26
N ALA A 95 -7.04 12.20 -26.57
CA ALA A 95 -5.72 12.79 -26.77
C ALA A 95 -4.58 11.79 -26.50
N THR A 96 -4.72 10.93 -25.49
CA THR A 96 -3.74 9.87 -25.21
C THR A 96 -3.71 8.85 -26.35
N LYS A 97 -4.88 8.45 -26.88
CA LYS A 97 -4.98 7.51 -28.01
C LYS A 97 -4.32 8.09 -29.28
N GLU A 98 -4.57 9.37 -29.58
CA GLU A 98 -3.90 10.07 -30.69
C GLU A 98 -2.39 10.13 -30.51
N MET A 99 -1.89 10.35 -29.29
CA MET A 99 -0.47 10.35 -28.99
C MET A 99 0.19 8.98 -29.25
N PHE A 100 -0.51 7.88 -28.96
CA PHE A 100 -0.04 6.53 -29.30
C PHE A 100 0.14 6.39 -30.82
N GLU A 101 -0.86 6.80 -31.60
CA GLU A 101 -0.84 6.74 -33.06
C GLU A 101 0.29 7.59 -33.66
N GLN A 102 0.45 8.83 -33.19
CA GLN A 102 1.51 9.75 -33.63
C GLN A 102 2.92 9.21 -33.34
N ASN A 103 3.08 8.48 -32.23
CA ASN A 103 4.35 7.85 -31.85
C ASN A 103 4.53 6.45 -32.45
N GLY A 104 3.70 6.05 -33.41
CA GLY A 104 3.76 4.72 -34.06
C GLY A 104 3.55 3.56 -33.09
N SER A 105 2.94 3.81 -31.94
CA SER A 105 2.66 2.83 -30.89
C SER A 105 1.20 2.39 -30.95
N SER A 106 0.95 1.10 -30.69
CA SER A 106 -0.41 0.56 -30.74
C SER A 106 -1.07 0.59 -29.35
N VAL A 107 -2.28 1.17 -29.29
CA VAL A 107 -3.17 1.10 -28.12
C VAL A 107 -3.47 -0.36 -27.77
N ALA A 108 -3.70 -1.21 -28.77
CA ALA A 108 -3.95 -2.64 -28.55
C ALA A 108 -2.74 -3.34 -27.93
N SER A 109 -1.52 -3.07 -28.41
CA SER A 109 -0.31 -3.63 -27.81
C SER A 109 -0.04 -3.11 -26.40
N TRP A 110 -0.38 -1.84 -26.11
CA TRP A 110 -0.33 -1.32 -24.75
C TRP A 110 -1.37 -2.01 -23.86
N ALA A 111 -2.59 -2.21 -24.33
CA ALA A 111 -3.66 -2.89 -23.61
C ALA A 111 -3.29 -4.34 -23.28
N GLU A 112 -2.72 -5.09 -24.23
CA GLU A 112 -2.19 -6.43 -23.99
C GLU A 112 -1.11 -6.44 -22.91
N ARG A 113 -0.17 -5.48 -22.92
CA ARG A 113 0.81 -5.35 -21.85
C ARG A 113 0.16 -5.07 -20.49
N GLN A 114 -0.87 -4.24 -20.42
CA GLN A 114 -1.59 -3.99 -19.17
C GLN A 114 -2.30 -5.25 -18.65
N ARG A 115 -2.88 -6.06 -19.54
CA ARG A 115 -3.53 -7.33 -19.19
C ARG A 115 -2.53 -8.38 -18.72
N ALA A 116 -1.31 -8.36 -19.26
CA ALA A 116 -0.24 -9.30 -18.93
C ALA A 116 0.51 -8.98 -17.62
N LYS A 117 0.24 -7.84 -16.98
CA LYS A 117 0.87 -7.48 -15.70
C LYS A 117 0.43 -8.41 -14.58
N ALA A 118 1.37 -8.70 -13.67
CA ALA A 118 1.03 -9.32 -12.40
C ALA A 118 0.15 -8.38 -11.57
N LEU A 119 -0.78 -8.95 -10.82
CA LEU A 119 -1.45 -8.28 -9.72
C LEU A 119 -0.59 -8.36 -8.46
N HIS A 120 -0.56 -7.27 -7.69
CA HIS A 120 0.19 -7.16 -6.46
C HIS A 120 -0.77 -7.10 -5.27
N ILE A 121 -0.65 -8.06 -4.36
CA ILE A 121 -1.38 -8.09 -3.09
C ILE A 121 -0.40 -8.26 -1.94
N GLY A 122 -0.71 -7.69 -0.79
CA GLY A 122 0.21 -7.61 0.34
C GLY A 122 -0.45 -7.88 1.69
N THR A 123 0.27 -7.51 2.74
CA THR A 123 -0.29 -7.31 4.08
C THR A 123 -1.32 -6.17 4.05
N TYR A 124 -2.10 -6.04 5.13
CA TYR A 124 -2.99 -4.90 5.29
C TYR A 124 -2.19 -3.60 5.27
N GLU A 125 -1.06 -3.58 5.99
CA GLU A 125 -0.13 -2.47 6.09
C GLU A 125 0.40 -2.03 4.73
N ALA A 126 0.84 -2.99 3.91
CA ALA A 126 1.30 -2.73 2.55
C ALA A 126 0.19 -2.12 1.68
N ALA A 127 -1.05 -2.61 1.82
CA ALA A 127 -2.19 -2.10 1.05
C ALA A 127 -2.54 -0.65 1.46
N VAL A 128 -2.59 -0.34 2.76
CA VAL A 128 -2.87 1.02 3.24
C VAL A 128 -1.76 2.00 2.87
N HIS A 129 -0.49 1.60 3.01
CA HIS A 129 0.63 2.44 2.58
C HIS A 129 0.58 2.66 1.05
N ASN A 130 0.29 1.63 0.25
CA ASN A 130 0.13 1.79 -1.20
C ASN A 130 -0.93 2.84 -1.56
N MET A 131 -2.08 2.82 -0.89
CA MET A 131 -3.11 3.85 -1.06
C MET A 131 -2.58 5.25 -0.75
N LEU A 132 -1.98 5.47 0.42
CA LEU A 132 -1.46 6.79 0.82
C LEU A 132 -0.42 7.31 -0.18
N ARG A 133 0.49 6.43 -0.63
CA ARG A 133 1.48 6.75 -1.67
C ARG A 133 0.81 7.13 -2.99
N ARG A 134 -0.23 6.41 -3.41
CA ARG A 134 -0.96 6.71 -4.66
C ARG A 134 -1.70 8.05 -4.61
N ILE A 135 -2.31 8.36 -3.46
CA ILE A 135 -2.96 9.66 -3.22
C ILE A 135 -1.93 10.79 -3.31
N SER A 136 -0.79 10.63 -2.65
CA SER A 136 0.29 11.64 -2.58
C SER A 136 1.02 11.81 -3.92
N ASP A 137 1.44 10.72 -4.54
CA ASP A 137 2.49 10.73 -5.57
C ASP A 137 2.01 10.33 -6.96
N GLN A 138 0.79 9.78 -7.10
CA GLN A 138 0.29 9.23 -8.37
C GLN A 138 -1.03 9.85 -8.86
N GLY A 139 -1.43 11.00 -8.30
CA GLY A 139 -2.59 11.75 -8.77
C GLY A 139 -3.94 11.08 -8.50
N ASP A 140 -4.00 10.17 -7.53
CA ASP A 140 -5.26 9.55 -7.09
C ASP A 140 -5.97 10.33 -5.97
N ARG A 141 -5.49 11.53 -5.64
CA ARG A 141 -6.16 12.45 -4.70
C ARG A 141 -7.61 12.73 -5.14
N GLY A 142 -8.54 12.64 -4.18
CA GLY A 142 -9.97 12.83 -4.40
C GLY A 142 -10.69 11.64 -5.05
N LYS A 143 -9.99 10.55 -5.39
CA LYS A 143 -10.63 9.33 -5.89
C LYS A 143 -11.12 8.44 -4.74
N GLN A 144 -12.26 7.78 -4.96
CA GLN A 144 -12.73 6.73 -4.06
C GLN A 144 -11.79 5.52 -4.12
N PHE A 145 -11.29 5.09 -2.97
CA PHE A 145 -10.55 3.84 -2.83
C PHE A 145 -11.43 2.74 -2.25
N TYR A 146 -11.08 1.50 -2.56
CA TYR A 146 -11.69 0.29 -2.05
C TYR A 146 -10.61 -0.60 -1.47
N LEU A 147 -10.85 -1.12 -0.27
CA LEU A 147 -10.00 -2.17 0.32
C LEU A 147 -10.59 -3.52 -0.04
N TYR A 148 -9.74 -4.39 -0.58
CA TYR A 148 -10.06 -5.77 -0.89
C TYR A 148 -9.34 -6.70 0.08
N ARG A 149 -10.10 -7.58 0.73
CA ARG A 149 -9.55 -8.79 1.32
C ARG A 149 -9.63 -9.91 0.29
N VAL A 150 -8.49 -10.53 0.00
CA VAL A 150 -8.29 -11.47 -1.10
C VAL A 150 -7.98 -12.86 -0.53
N ARG A 151 -8.67 -13.87 -1.08
CA ARG A 151 -8.38 -15.29 -0.84
C ARG A 151 -7.91 -15.94 -2.12
N LEU A 152 -6.88 -16.77 -2.00
CA LEU A 152 -6.27 -17.49 -3.11
C LEU A 152 -7.02 -18.79 -3.38
N THR A 153 -6.86 -19.34 -4.59
CA THR A 153 -7.38 -20.68 -4.91
C THR A 153 -6.68 -21.75 -4.08
N ALA A 154 -7.40 -22.84 -3.80
CA ALA A 154 -6.88 -23.94 -2.97
C ALA A 154 -5.79 -24.77 -3.66
N ASP A 155 -5.72 -24.69 -4.99
CA ASP A 155 -4.75 -25.37 -5.86
C ASP A 155 -3.61 -24.44 -6.30
N ILE A 156 -3.45 -23.28 -5.66
CA ILE A 156 -2.43 -22.31 -6.03
C ILE A 156 -1.03 -22.94 -5.91
N THR A 157 -0.22 -22.80 -6.96
CA THR A 157 1.18 -23.19 -6.93
C THR A 157 2.04 -21.96 -6.70
N LEU A 158 2.71 -21.91 -5.54
CA LEU A 158 3.63 -20.84 -5.18
C LEU A 158 5.06 -21.19 -5.57
N ARG A 159 5.84 -20.19 -5.99
CA ARG A 159 7.29 -20.35 -6.13
C ARG A 159 7.92 -20.72 -4.77
N ASP A 160 8.81 -21.71 -4.74
CA ASP A 160 9.42 -22.24 -3.51
C ASP A 160 10.10 -21.19 -2.63
N SER A 161 10.74 -20.20 -3.25
CA SER A 161 11.43 -19.11 -2.56
C SER A 161 10.82 -17.75 -2.90
N TRP A 162 11.05 -16.78 -2.02
CA TRP A 162 10.75 -15.38 -2.31
C TRP A 162 11.85 -14.76 -3.19
N ILE A 163 11.51 -13.68 -3.86
CA ILE A 163 12.44 -12.85 -4.65
C ILE A 163 12.54 -11.44 -4.06
N ALA A 164 13.61 -10.71 -4.37
CA ALA A 164 13.65 -9.27 -4.14
C ALA A 164 12.48 -8.60 -4.87
N ASP A 165 12.05 -7.42 -4.39
CA ASP A 165 10.94 -6.68 -4.99
C ASP A 165 11.13 -6.60 -6.51
N PRO A 166 10.24 -7.21 -7.31
CA PRO A 166 10.42 -7.29 -8.75
C PRO A 166 10.10 -5.95 -9.43
N GLY A 167 9.44 -5.02 -8.73
CA GLY A 167 9.06 -3.73 -9.26
C GLY A 167 10.25 -2.80 -9.46
N GLY A 168 10.42 -2.28 -10.68
CA GLY A 168 11.10 -1.00 -10.86
C GLY A 168 10.27 0.16 -10.28
N LEU A 169 10.70 1.42 -10.47
CA LEU A 169 10.07 2.64 -9.93
C LEU A 169 8.53 2.78 -10.08
N VAL A 170 7.88 1.96 -10.91
CA VAL A 170 6.43 2.02 -11.23
C VAL A 170 5.68 0.73 -10.83
N GLY A 171 6.34 -0.31 -10.33
CA GLY A 171 5.69 -1.54 -9.87
C GLY A 171 5.03 -2.40 -10.97
N ASP A 172 5.31 -2.10 -12.23
CA ASP A 172 4.69 -2.74 -13.39
C ASP A 172 5.54 -3.90 -13.91
N VAL A 173 5.24 -5.13 -13.46
CA VAL A 173 6.00 -6.31 -13.86
C VAL A 173 5.11 -7.29 -14.64
N PRO A 174 5.52 -7.75 -15.83
CA PRO A 174 4.83 -8.83 -16.53
C PRO A 174 4.74 -10.08 -15.66
N LEU A 175 3.58 -10.75 -15.67
CA LEU A 175 3.36 -11.95 -14.87
C LEU A 175 4.40 -13.04 -15.19
N THR A 176 4.78 -13.18 -16.45
CA THR A 176 5.76 -14.16 -16.93
C THR A 176 7.17 -13.95 -16.38
N ASP A 177 7.50 -12.73 -15.96
CA ASP A 177 8.84 -12.39 -15.48
C ASP A 177 9.02 -12.81 -14.01
N VAL A 178 7.90 -12.90 -13.26
CA VAL A 178 7.90 -13.24 -11.83
C VAL A 178 7.34 -14.63 -11.56
N CYS A 179 6.43 -15.13 -12.38
CA CYS A 179 5.81 -16.45 -12.28
C CYS A 179 6.26 -17.33 -13.45
N PRO A 180 7.22 -18.26 -13.24
CA PRO A 180 7.61 -19.21 -14.28
C PRO A 180 6.46 -20.17 -14.62
N PRO A 181 6.52 -20.90 -15.76
CA PRO A 181 5.47 -21.83 -16.15
C PRO A 181 5.09 -22.82 -15.04
N GLY A 182 3.79 -22.92 -14.75
CA GLY A 182 3.27 -23.78 -13.67
C GLY A 182 3.23 -23.12 -12.28
N VAL A 183 3.80 -21.92 -12.11
CA VAL A 183 3.67 -21.12 -10.90
C VAL A 183 2.56 -20.08 -11.09
N LEU A 184 1.65 -19.99 -10.13
CA LEU A 184 0.50 -19.09 -10.17
C LEU A 184 0.72 -17.81 -9.34
N ALA A 185 1.63 -17.85 -8.37
CA ALA A 185 2.06 -16.67 -7.63
C ALA A 185 3.49 -16.78 -7.10
N THR A 186 4.12 -15.63 -6.96
CA THR A 186 5.48 -15.49 -6.42
C THR A 186 5.47 -14.56 -5.22
N ARG A 187 6.11 -15.01 -4.14
CA ARG A 187 6.39 -14.18 -2.97
C ARG A 187 7.51 -13.21 -3.29
N TYR A 188 7.36 -11.95 -2.91
CA TYR A 188 8.46 -10.99 -2.96
C TYR A 188 8.58 -10.21 -1.66
N ARG A 189 9.82 -9.83 -1.34
CA ARG A 189 10.11 -8.91 -0.23
C ARG A 189 9.67 -7.52 -0.67
N ASN A 190 8.76 -6.92 0.07
CA ASN A 190 8.34 -5.55 -0.15
C ASN A 190 9.43 -4.60 0.33
N ASP A 191 9.89 -3.70 -0.55
CA ASP A 191 10.93 -2.72 -0.23
C ASP A 191 10.37 -1.31 0.03
N HIS A 192 9.09 -1.06 -0.33
CA HIS A 192 8.51 0.28 -0.38
C HIS A 192 7.35 0.46 0.61
N GLU A 193 6.25 -0.27 0.44
CA GLU A 193 5.04 -0.09 1.24
C GLU A 193 5.09 -0.78 2.60
N ASP A 194 5.75 -1.93 2.71
CA ASP A 194 5.91 -2.63 3.99
C ASP A 194 7.32 -3.24 4.08
N PRO A 195 8.37 -2.42 4.33
CA PRO A 195 9.75 -2.85 4.20
C PRO A 195 10.05 -4.15 4.94
N GLY A 196 10.56 -5.15 4.22
CA GLY A 196 10.88 -6.48 4.76
C GLY A 196 9.67 -7.41 4.96
N GLY A 197 8.44 -6.94 4.74
CA GLY A 197 7.25 -7.80 4.69
C GLY A 197 7.17 -8.58 3.39
N LEU A 198 6.44 -9.71 3.39
CA LEU A 198 6.16 -10.47 2.18
C LEU A 198 4.83 -10.07 1.54
N SER A 199 4.89 -9.83 0.23
CA SER A 199 3.75 -9.64 -0.68
C SER A 199 3.74 -10.73 -1.77
N LEU A 200 2.67 -10.78 -2.55
CA LEU A 200 2.52 -11.70 -3.68
C LEU A 200 2.33 -10.94 -5.00
N ALA A 201 3.03 -11.40 -6.03
CA ALA A 201 2.76 -11.09 -7.42
C ALA A 201 2.07 -12.30 -8.06
N LEU A 202 0.90 -12.12 -8.67
CA LEU A 202 0.07 -13.23 -9.15
C LEU A 202 -0.81 -12.89 -10.36
N GLY A 203 -1.28 -13.92 -11.05
CA GLY A 203 -2.29 -13.77 -12.10
C GLY A 203 -3.71 -13.71 -11.54
N ARG A 204 -4.65 -13.11 -12.28
CA ARG A 204 -6.07 -13.01 -11.87
C ARG A 204 -6.68 -14.36 -11.48
N SER A 205 -6.34 -15.42 -12.21
CA SER A 205 -6.83 -16.79 -11.97
C SER A 205 -6.36 -17.41 -10.65
N ALA A 206 -5.38 -16.80 -9.96
CA ALA A 206 -4.94 -17.26 -8.65
C ALA A 206 -5.82 -16.76 -7.50
N ILE A 207 -6.77 -15.84 -7.78
CA ILE A 207 -7.69 -15.29 -6.80
C ILE A 207 -9.00 -16.10 -6.84
N ALA A 208 -9.37 -16.70 -5.71
CA ALA A 208 -10.65 -17.41 -5.58
C ALA A 208 -11.80 -16.47 -5.24
N SER A 209 -11.55 -15.51 -4.34
CA SER A 209 -12.60 -14.61 -3.90
C SER A 209 -12.09 -13.32 -3.29
N THR A 210 -12.99 -12.35 -3.21
CA THR A 210 -12.75 -11.03 -2.63
C THR A 210 -13.90 -10.60 -1.72
N GLN A 211 -13.57 -9.88 -0.64
CA GLN A 211 -14.49 -9.02 0.10
C GLN A 211 -14.05 -7.57 -0.10
N ARG A 212 -15.00 -6.62 -0.11
CA ARG A 212 -14.71 -5.22 -0.46
C ARG A 212 -15.47 -4.24 0.42
N ILE A 213 -14.77 -3.22 0.90
CA ILE A 213 -15.37 -2.01 1.50
C ILE A 213 -14.87 -0.75 0.78
N SER A 214 -15.65 0.32 0.83
CA SER A 214 -15.19 1.68 0.51
C SER A 214 -14.34 2.22 1.66
N ILE A 215 -13.21 2.85 1.34
CA ILE A 215 -12.31 3.48 2.31
C ILE A 215 -11.99 4.93 1.89
N PRO A 216 -11.83 5.86 2.84
CA PRO A 216 -11.75 5.63 4.28
C PRO A 216 -13.11 5.64 5.00
N GLU A 217 -14.25 5.81 4.33
CA GLU A 217 -15.59 5.91 4.97
C GLU A 217 -15.92 4.78 5.96
N ALA A 218 -15.48 3.55 5.68
CA ALA A 218 -15.70 2.43 6.60
C ALA A 218 -14.96 2.59 7.95
N ALA A 219 -13.92 3.43 8.01
CA ALA A 219 -13.12 3.70 9.21
C ALA A 219 -13.79 4.68 10.19
N ASP A 220 -14.85 5.37 9.76
CA ASP A 220 -15.45 6.47 10.53
C ASP A 220 -16.70 6.06 11.33
N ARG A 221 -17.26 4.87 11.06
CA ARG A 221 -18.59 4.46 11.58
C ARG A 221 -18.71 4.32 13.11
N GLU A 222 -17.59 4.30 13.84
CA GLU A 222 -17.60 4.04 15.30
C GLU A 222 -16.66 4.96 16.11
N CYS A 223 -16.05 5.98 15.48
CA CYS A 223 -15.06 6.80 16.18
C CYS A 223 -15.65 7.98 16.95
N ASP A 224 -14.98 8.32 18.05
CA ASP A 224 -15.26 9.51 18.84
C ASP A 224 -15.07 10.75 17.96
N HIS A 225 -16.19 11.36 17.56
CA HIS A 225 -16.22 12.56 16.72
C HIS A 225 -15.67 13.81 17.44
N LEU A 226 -15.17 13.70 18.67
CA LEU A 226 -14.62 14.85 19.40
C LEU A 226 -13.49 15.55 18.64
N TRP A 227 -12.57 14.80 18.02
CA TRP A 227 -11.51 15.42 17.21
C TRP A 227 -12.09 16.12 15.98
N VAL A 228 -13.03 15.48 15.28
CA VAL A 228 -13.70 16.06 14.10
C VAL A 228 -14.42 17.36 14.46
N GLN A 229 -15.24 17.36 15.52
CA GLN A 229 -15.96 18.54 16.01
C GLN A 229 -15.01 19.67 16.41
N THR A 230 -13.90 19.33 17.09
CA THR A 230 -12.88 20.31 17.49
C THR A 230 -12.19 20.90 16.26
N ALA A 231 -11.78 20.06 15.31
CA ALA A 231 -11.12 20.49 14.08
C ALA A 231 -12.03 21.41 13.25
N VAL A 232 -13.31 21.08 13.11
CA VAL A 232 -14.30 21.92 12.41
C VAL A 232 -14.41 23.29 13.08
N ALA A 233 -14.64 23.32 14.40
CA ALA A 233 -14.75 24.58 15.13
C ALA A 233 -13.47 25.44 15.03
N GLU A 234 -12.29 24.81 15.09
CA GLU A 234 -11.02 25.52 14.96
C GLU A 234 -10.79 26.08 13.55
N LEU A 235 -11.25 25.39 12.51
CA LEU A 235 -11.14 25.86 11.12
C LEU A 235 -12.13 26.97 10.80
N GLU A 236 -13.37 26.90 11.29
CA GLU A 236 -14.36 27.96 11.11
C GLU A 236 -13.92 29.30 11.73
N ASN A 237 -13.12 29.24 12.78
CA ASN A 237 -12.58 30.40 13.49
C ASN A 237 -11.14 30.76 13.11
N ALA A 238 -10.58 30.15 12.05
CA ALA A 238 -9.17 30.29 11.72
C ALA A 238 -8.79 31.68 11.20
N VAL A 239 -7.66 32.21 11.69
CA VAL A 239 -7.03 33.46 11.24
C VAL A 239 -5.51 33.22 11.13
N PRO A 240 -4.82 33.58 10.03
CA PRO A 240 -5.32 34.30 8.85
C PRO A 240 -5.95 33.40 7.77
N THR A 241 -5.64 32.10 7.73
CA THR A 241 -6.19 31.17 6.73
C THR A 241 -6.54 29.82 7.35
N ARG A 242 -7.54 29.14 6.78
CA ARG A 242 -7.94 27.80 7.22
C ARG A 242 -6.89 26.76 6.87
N ARG A 243 -6.21 26.90 5.72
CA ARG A 243 -5.12 25.99 5.33
C ARG A 243 -3.98 25.94 6.33
N ALA A 244 -3.55 27.07 6.88
CA ALA A 244 -2.49 27.10 7.89
C ALA A 244 -2.95 26.39 9.18
N LYS A 245 -4.18 26.65 9.60
CA LYS A 245 -4.76 26.01 10.78
C LYS A 245 -4.96 24.50 10.60
N ALA A 246 -5.39 24.06 9.42
CA ALA A 246 -5.53 22.65 9.06
C ALA A 246 -4.18 21.93 9.11
N HIS A 247 -3.12 22.56 8.61
CA HIS A 247 -1.76 22.03 8.72
C HIS A 247 -1.37 21.80 10.20
N ASP A 248 -1.62 22.78 11.07
CA ASP A 248 -1.30 22.66 12.51
C ASP A 248 -2.11 21.55 13.20
N LEU A 249 -3.35 21.31 12.77
CA LEU A 249 -4.19 20.20 13.24
C LEU A 249 -3.69 18.83 12.76
N VAL A 250 -3.12 18.76 11.56
CA VAL A 250 -2.61 17.50 10.96
C VAL A 250 -1.28 17.05 11.56
N VAL A 251 -0.40 17.98 11.96
CA VAL A 251 0.91 17.65 12.55
C VAL A 251 0.83 16.64 13.71
N PRO A 252 0.01 16.84 14.76
CA PRO A 252 -0.08 15.89 15.87
C PRO A 252 -0.72 14.55 15.45
N LEU A 253 -1.61 14.53 14.45
CA LEU A 253 -2.14 13.28 13.90
C LEU A 253 -1.05 12.49 13.17
N ALA A 254 -0.27 13.16 12.31
CA ALA A 254 0.83 12.52 11.60
C ALA A 254 1.87 11.92 12.57
N GLN A 255 2.10 12.55 13.74
CA GLN A 255 3.02 12.02 14.75
C GLN A 255 2.56 10.70 15.38
N GLN A 256 1.27 10.39 15.36
CA GLN A 256 0.74 9.09 15.80
C GLN A 256 1.03 7.97 14.80
N LEU A 257 1.35 8.32 13.55
CA LEU A 257 1.66 7.36 12.51
C LEU A 257 3.15 7.02 12.50
N PRO A 258 3.52 5.82 12.03
CA PRO A 258 4.90 5.46 11.76
C PRO A 258 5.58 6.42 10.79
N VAL A 259 6.88 6.65 10.99
CA VAL A 259 7.65 7.71 10.29
C VAL A 259 7.52 7.64 8.76
N ASN A 260 7.48 6.43 8.19
CA ASN A 260 7.38 6.19 6.76
C ASN A 260 6.01 6.57 6.16
N LEU A 261 4.95 6.69 6.97
CA LEU A 261 3.62 7.11 6.52
C LEU A 261 3.37 8.60 6.66
N ARG A 262 4.08 9.29 7.58
CA ARG A 262 3.76 10.66 7.99
C ARG A 262 3.66 11.63 6.83
N ARG A 263 4.66 11.62 5.94
CA ARG A 263 4.71 12.51 4.77
C ARG A 263 3.52 12.28 3.84
N GLN A 264 3.25 11.02 3.49
CA GLN A 264 2.18 10.67 2.54
C GLN A 264 0.80 10.94 3.15
N PHE A 265 0.63 10.67 4.45
CA PHE A 265 -0.58 11.04 5.19
C PHE A 265 -0.80 12.55 5.13
N SER A 266 0.19 13.37 5.53
CA SER A 266 0.07 14.83 5.49
C SER A 266 -0.23 15.36 4.09
N ALA A 267 0.34 14.76 3.04
CA ALA A 267 0.03 15.11 1.65
C ALA A 267 -1.40 14.70 1.26
N ALA A 268 -1.86 13.53 1.69
CA ALA A 268 -3.20 13.03 1.42
C ALA A 268 -4.29 13.91 2.04
N VAL A 269 -4.04 14.47 3.23
CA VAL A 269 -5.01 15.29 3.98
C VAL A 269 -4.74 16.80 3.87
N ALA A 270 -3.91 17.25 2.92
CA ALA A 270 -3.67 18.68 2.76
C ALA A 270 -5.00 19.41 2.48
N PHE A 271 -5.26 20.53 3.16
CA PHE A 271 -6.54 21.25 3.08
C PHE A 271 -6.55 22.29 1.94
N ASP A 272 -7.65 22.30 1.19
CA ASP A 272 -7.93 23.32 0.17
C ASP A 272 -8.99 24.30 0.67
N GLU A 273 -8.84 25.60 0.38
CA GLU A 273 -9.69 26.66 0.95
C GLU A 273 -11.15 26.58 0.50
N ASP A 274 -11.45 25.88 -0.59
CA ASP A 274 -12.80 25.61 -1.09
C ASP A 274 -13.37 24.28 -0.58
N GLN A 275 -12.59 23.49 0.17
CA GLN A 275 -13.02 22.21 0.71
C GLN A 275 -14.00 22.39 1.87
N ASP A 276 -14.98 21.48 1.96
CA ASP A 276 -15.87 21.38 3.11
C ASP A 276 -15.08 20.95 4.36
N THR A 277 -15.27 21.69 5.45
CA THR A 277 -14.51 21.52 6.69
C THR A 277 -14.83 20.19 7.38
N GLU A 278 -16.12 19.80 7.38
CA GLU A 278 -16.59 18.59 8.04
C GLU A 278 -16.18 17.35 7.25
N GLU A 279 -16.33 17.39 5.92
CA GLU A 279 -15.86 16.32 5.02
C GLU A 279 -14.34 16.12 5.15
N TRP A 280 -13.56 17.22 5.17
CA TRP A 280 -12.12 17.15 5.36
C TRP A 280 -11.73 16.54 6.70
N ALA A 281 -12.34 17.00 7.80
CA ALA A 281 -12.01 16.52 9.14
C ALA A 281 -12.38 15.03 9.27
N THR A 282 -13.55 14.65 8.77
CA THR A 282 -14.00 13.25 8.73
C THR A 282 -13.04 12.37 7.94
N TYR A 283 -12.67 12.78 6.73
CA TYR A 283 -11.71 12.07 5.89
C TYR A 283 -10.34 11.92 6.57
N THR A 284 -9.86 13.00 7.20
CA THR A 284 -8.57 13.04 7.89
C THR A 284 -8.53 12.06 9.05
N ASN A 285 -9.56 12.07 9.90
CA ASN A 285 -9.70 11.15 11.03
C ASN A 285 -9.79 9.69 10.55
N ALA A 286 -10.61 9.45 9.54
CA ALA A 286 -10.82 8.13 8.96
C ALA A 286 -9.50 7.51 8.41
N LEU A 287 -8.64 8.32 7.78
CA LEU A 287 -7.32 7.85 7.33
C LEU A 287 -6.37 7.48 8.50
N VAL A 288 -6.43 8.21 9.62
CA VAL A 288 -5.66 7.84 10.82
C VAL A 288 -6.14 6.51 11.38
N ASN A 289 -7.46 6.32 11.47
CA ASN A 289 -8.07 5.12 12.04
C ASN A 289 -7.76 3.85 11.23
N MET A 290 -7.54 3.98 9.91
CA MET A 290 -7.05 2.85 9.12
C MET A 290 -5.69 2.32 9.61
N VAL A 291 -4.89 3.14 10.28
CA VAL A 291 -3.58 2.74 10.82
C VAL A 291 -3.66 2.41 12.31
N THR A 292 -4.41 3.20 13.09
CA THR A 292 -4.46 3.09 14.56
C THR A 292 -5.53 2.15 15.09
N ALA A 293 -6.58 1.88 14.29
CA ALA A 293 -7.71 1.02 14.64
C ALA A 293 -8.10 0.07 13.47
N PRO A 294 -7.14 -0.72 12.94
CA PRO A 294 -7.39 -1.59 11.78
C PRO A 294 -8.47 -2.65 12.03
N GLU A 295 -8.72 -3.03 13.27
CA GLU A 295 -9.78 -3.96 13.67
C GLU A 295 -11.18 -3.48 13.27
N LEU A 296 -11.45 -2.18 13.27
CA LEU A 296 -12.72 -1.61 12.81
C LEU A 296 -12.92 -1.86 11.31
N ILE A 297 -11.84 -1.73 10.54
CA ILE A 297 -11.82 -1.97 9.09
C ILE A 297 -12.01 -3.46 8.79
N LEU A 298 -11.33 -4.32 9.54
CA LEU A 298 -11.48 -5.77 9.40
C LEU A 298 -12.89 -6.24 9.79
N ALA A 299 -13.48 -5.69 10.86
CA ALA A 299 -14.85 -5.97 11.25
C ALA A 299 -15.84 -5.52 10.16
N ALA A 300 -15.64 -4.34 9.56
CA ALA A 300 -16.45 -3.87 8.45
C ALA A 300 -16.35 -4.79 7.22
N LEU A 301 -15.14 -5.32 6.93
CA LEU A 301 -14.90 -6.32 5.88
C LEU A 301 -15.58 -7.66 6.18
N ASP A 302 -15.57 -8.11 7.44
CA ASP A 302 -16.20 -9.38 7.86
C ASP A 302 -17.71 -9.40 7.58
N GLN A 303 -18.36 -8.22 7.57
CA GLN A 303 -19.78 -8.07 7.24
C GLN A 303 -20.07 -7.99 5.74
N GLN A 304 -19.05 -7.97 4.88
CA GLN A 304 -19.25 -7.86 3.44
C GLN A 304 -19.46 -9.23 2.78
N PRO A 305 -20.30 -9.29 1.73
CA PRO A 305 -20.47 -10.51 0.96
C PRO A 305 -19.14 -10.91 0.30
N ILE A 306 -18.91 -12.21 0.23
CA ILE A 306 -17.79 -12.79 -0.51
C ILE A 306 -18.18 -12.86 -1.99
N ARG A 307 -17.40 -12.21 -2.85
CA ARG A 307 -17.50 -12.35 -4.30
C ARG A 307 -16.51 -13.40 -4.78
N CYS A 308 -17.01 -14.54 -5.22
CA CYS A 308 -16.22 -15.56 -5.92
C CYS A 308 -15.93 -15.10 -7.36
N LEU A 309 -14.75 -15.48 -7.86
CA LEU A 309 -14.30 -15.23 -9.22
C LEU A 309 -14.24 -16.52 -10.03
#